data_AF-A0A924C0F2-F1
#
_entry.id   AF-A0A924C0F2-F1
#
_cell.length_a   1.000
_cell.length_b   1.000
_cell.length_c   1.000
_cell.angle_alpha   90.00
_cell.angle_beta   90.00
_cell.angle_gamma   90.00
#
_symmetry.space_group_name_H-M   'P 1'
#
loop_
_entity.id
_entity.type
_entity.pdbx_description
1 polymer ?
#
loop_
_entity_poly.entity_id
_entity_poly.type
_entity_poly.pdbx_seq_one_letter_code
_entity_poly.pdbx_strand_id
1 'polypeptide(L)' 'MLEPADANDISGGANEPGASDAVVRVVGAVKWFDAVRGYGFLVPDDGSGDVLIHFSAL' A
#
# COMPACT_ATOMS: atom_id res chain seq x y z
N MET A 1 -53.45 14.99 -15.90
CA MET A 1 -52.32 15.32 -15.01
C MET A 1 -51.40 14.11 -15.07
N LEU A 2 -50.36 14.18 -15.92
CA LEU A 2 -49.38 13.11 -16.14
C LEU A 2 -48.04 13.70 -15.73
N GLU A 3 -47.32 13.03 -14.83
CA GLU A 3 -46.01 13.46 -14.35
C GLU A 3 -44.90 12.97 -15.30
N PRO A 4 -43.90 13.81 -15.61
CA PRO A 4 -42.80 13.46 -16.50
C PRO A 4 -41.86 12.44 -15.85
N ALA A 5 -41.27 11.58 -16.68
CA ALA A 5 -40.22 10.66 -16.27
C ALA A 5 -38.98 11.45 -15.84
N ASP A 6 -38.85 11.70 -14.54
CA ASP A 6 -37.65 12.32 -13.99
C ASP A 6 -36.56 11.27 -13.75
N ALA A 7 -35.44 11.55 -14.40
CA ALA A 7 -34.09 11.14 -14.06
C ALA A 7 -33.75 9.64 -14.19
N ASN A 8 -33.20 9.32 -15.35
CA ASN A 8 -31.98 8.53 -15.54
C ASN A 8 -31.05 8.56 -14.30
N ASP A 9 -31.29 7.67 -13.33
CA ASP A 9 -30.37 7.32 -12.26
C ASP A 9 -29.23 6.49 -12.85
N ILE A 10 -28.30 7.17 -13.50
CA ILE A 10 -26.95 6.66 -13.69
C ILE A 10 -26.11 7.49 -12.74
N SER A 11 -26.20 7.15 -11.45
CA SER A 11 -25.21 7.57 -10.47
C SER A 11 -23.86 7.05 -10.97
N GLY A 12 -23.09 8.01 -11.49
CA GLY A 12 -21.80 7.80 -12.10
C GLY A 12 -20.88 7.04 -11.16
N GLY A 13 -20.09 6.14 -11.74
CA GLY A 13 -19.13 5.31 -11.04
C GLY A 13 -18.32 6.13 -10.05
N ALA A 14 -18.59 5.89 -8.77
CA ALA A 14 -17.69 6.24 -7.69
C ALA A 14 -16.52 5.24 -7.77
N ASN A 15 -15.61 5.45 -8.72
CA ASN A 15 -14.24 5.04 -8.53
C ASN A 15 -13.64 6.01 -7.49
N GLU A 16 -14.10 5.87 -6.26
CA GLU A 16 -13.49 6.56 -5.14
C GLU A 16 -12.07 5.98 -5.03
N PRO A 17 -11.01 6.80 -5.12
CA PRO A 17 -9.69 6.34 -4.73
C PRO A 17 -9.75 6.13 -3.21
N GLY A 18 -10.15 4.93 -2.80
CA GLY A 18 -10.11 4.50 -1.42
C GLY A 18 -8.71 4.71 -0.90
N ALA A 19 -8.58 5.56 0.12
CA ALA A 19 -7.33 5.89 0.76
C ALA A 19 -6.53 4.63 1.09
N SER A 20 -5.41 4.39 0.41
CA SER A 20 -4.27 3.61 0.92
C SER A 20 -3.14 3.42 -0.10
N ASP A 21 -2.82 4.42 -0.93
CA ASP A 21 -1.45 4.53 -1.48
C ASP A 21 -0.56 5.32 -0.50
N ALA A 22 -0.66 5.00 0.79
CA ALA A 22 0.23 5.56 1.78
C ALA A 22 1.53 4.76 1.72
N VAL A 23 2.45 5.17 0.84
CA VAL A 23 3.78 4.58 0.78
C VAL A 23 4.50 4.86 2.11
N VAL A 24 4.62 3.83 2.95
CA VAL A 24 5.37 3.91 4.20
C VAL A 24 6.86 3.84 3.88
N ARG A 25 7.59 4.91 4.19
CA ARG A 25 9.04 4.95 4.08
C ARG A 25 9.66 4.54 5.42
N VAL A 26 10.57 3.57 5.37
CA VAL A 26 11.32 3.11 6.53
C VAL A 26 12.80 3.38 6.29
N VAL A 27 13.46 4.01 7.25
CA VAL A 27 14.91 4.29 7.24
C VAL A 27 15.53 3.61 8.45
N GLY A 28 16.70 3.02 8.26
CA GLY A 28 17.38 2.27 9.30
C GLY A 28 18.61 1.51 8.80
N ALA A 29 19.21 0.75 9.71
CA ALA A 29 20.38 -0.08 9.43
C ALA A 29 19.98 -1.52 9.11
N VAL A 30 20.64 -2.13 8.13
CA VAL A 30 20.47 -3.56 7.84
C VAL A 30 21.14 -4.37 8.95
N LYS A 31 20.34 -5.15 9.69
CA LYS A 31 20.82 -6.01 10.78
C LYS A 31 21.69 -7.13 10.22
N TRP A 32 21.18 -7.77 9.19
CA TRP A 32 21.88 -8.78 8.40
C TRP A 32 21.10 -9.05 7.12
N PHE A 33 21.79 -9.53 6.08
CA PHE A 33 21.18 -9.92 4.82
C PHE A 33 21.91 -11.14 4.25
N ASP A 34 21.14 -12.15 3.84
CA ASP A 34 21.66 -13.32 3.16
C ASP A 34 21.36 -13.20 1.66
N ALA A 35 22.38 -12.86 0.88
CA ALA A 35 22.26 -12.70 -0.56
C ALA A 35 21.97 -14.00 -1.32
N VAL A 36 22.35 -15.16 -0.76
CA VAL A 36 22.11 -16.46 -1.38
C VAL A 36 20.65 -16.86 -1.21
N ARG A 37 20.08 -16.60 -0.03
CA ARG A 37 18.68 -16.89 0.27
C ARG A 37 17.71 -15.79 -0.15
N GLY A 38 18.20 -14.57 -0.38
CA GLY A 38 17.41 -13.44 -0.85
C GLY A 38 16.53 -12.79 0.23
N TYR A 39 16.85 -12.97 1.52
CA TYR A 39 16.12 -12.32 2.61
C TYR A 39 17.03 -11.81 3.72
N GLY A 40 16.52 -10.86 4.49
CA GLY A 40 17.23 -10.25 5.60
C GLY A 40 16.33 -9.42 6.49
N PHE A 41 16.91 -8.74 7.47
CA PHE A 41 16.18 -7.85 8.37
C PHE A 41 16.83 -6.49 8.45
N LEU A 42 15.99 -5.46 8.57
CA LEU A 42 16.38 -4.08 8.84
C LEU A 42 15.85 -3.64 10.20
N VAL A 43 16.66 -2.89 10.93
CA VAL A 43 16.27 -2.23 12.17
C VAL A 43 15.94 -0.78 11.83
N PRO A 44 14.66 -0.36 11.92
CA PRO A 44 14.27 1.03 11.72
C PRO A 44 14.84 1.94 12.80
N ASP A 45 15.20 3.17 12.43
CA ASP A 45 15.63 4.19 13.40
C ASP A 45 14.48 4.66 14.31
N ASP A 46 13.24 4.47 13.87
CA ASP A 46 12.01 4.84 14.58
C ASP A 46 11.68 3.90 15.75
N GLY A 47 12.38 2.76 15.88
CA GLY A 47 12.12 1.77 16.93
C GLY A 47 10.84 0.96 16.71
N SER A 48 10.09 1.26 15.65
CA SER A 48 9.21 0.32 14.96
C SER A 48 10.01 -0.97 14.72
N GLY A 49 9.54 -2.13 15.20
CA GLY A 49 10.36 -3.35 15.29
C GLY A 49 11.02 -3.84 13.99
N ASP A 50 11.83 -4.90 14.10
CA ASP A 50 12.60 -5.46 12.98
C ASP A 50 11.72 -5.71 11.72
N VAL A 51 12.14 -5.15 10.58
CA VAL A 51 11.43 -5.26 9.29
C VAL A 51 12.07 -6.36 8.44
N LEU A 52 11.26 -7.33 7.99
CA LEU A 52 11.70 -8.36 7.06
C LEU A 52 11.85 -7.78 5.65
N ILE A 53 13.03 -7.94 5.06
CA ILE A 53 13.31 -7.64 3.67
C ILE A 53 13.35 -8.96 2.91
N HIS A 54 12.54 -9.08 1.86
CA HIS A 54 12.59 -10.19 0.92
C HIS A 54 12.85 -9.66 -0.48
N PHE A 55 13.97 -10.04 -1.06
CA PHE A 55 14.29 -9.76 -2.45
C PHE A 55 13.56 -10.76 -3.33
N SER A 56 12.29 -10.49 -3.62
CA SER A 56 11.66 -11.02 -4.83
C SER A 56 11.98 -10.04 -5.94
N ALA A 57 12.90 -10.41 -6.82
CA ALA A 57 13.16 -9.61 -8.01
C ALA A 57 11.87 -9.47 -8.81
N LEU A 58 11.50 -8.21 -9.07
CA LEU A 58 10.77 -7.63 -10.21
C LEU A 58 9.99 -8.60 -11.10
#